data_AF-A0A3D6B122-F1
#
_entry.id   AF-A0A3D6B122-F1
#
_cell.length_a   1.000
_cell.length_b   1.000
_cell.length_c   1.000
_cell.angle_alpha   90.00
_cell.angle_beta   90.00
_cell.angle_gamma   90.00
#
_symmetry.space_group_name_H-M   'P 1'
#
loop_
_entity.id
_entity.type
_entity.pdbx_description
1 polymer ?
#
loop_
_entity_poly.entity_id
_entity_poly.type
_entity_poly.pdbx_seq_one_letter_code
_entity_poly.pdbx_strand_id
1 'polypeptide(L)'
;MKSIREIYRIGKGPSSSHTMGPHQASKVYLAHHSDAHRFHVKLYGSLAATGKGHLTDVAINDVLSSVGPVEIEWLPKVFLPAHPNAMSIAIVEDDGTCRDEWTFYSIGGGAIRCEQLPSVETPDIYPLNTMTELLEWCNRNGKAYWEYVEEIEDSDINNYLADVWESMQASIERGLDREGVLPGPLHLRRKAASYFIRAEGYKDVLRTRGLIFAYALAV
;
A
#
# COMPACT_ATOMS: atom_id res chain seq x y z
N MET A 1 4.34 -19.91 6.60
CA MET A 1 4.42 -18.58 5.96
C MET A 1 3.09 -18.22 5.32
N LYS A 2 2.76 -16.92 5.27
CA LYS A 2 1.56 -16.39 4.61
C LYS A 2 1.66 -16.44 3.09
N SER A 3 0.51 -16.30 2.43
CA SER A 3 0.38 -16.23 0.97
C SER A 3 1.29 -15.18 0.33
N ILE A 4 1.76 -15.43 -0.89
CA ILE A 4 2.52 -14.47 -1.70
C ILE A 4 1.70 -13.20 -2.02
N ARG A 5 0.36 -13.27 -1.90
CA ARG A 5 -0.56 -12.11 -1.97
C ARG A 5 -0.28 -11.08 -0.87
N GLU A 6 0.36 -11.47 0.24
CA GLU A 6 0.78 -10.55 1.29
C GLU A 6 2.05 -9.75 0.91
N ILE A 7 2.83 -10.26 -0.06
CA ILE A 7 4.05 -9.61 -0.55
C ILE A 7 3.72 -8.64 -1.69
N TYR A 8 2.98 -9.12 -2.68
CA TYR A 8 2.54 -8.29 -3.81
C TYR A 8 1.12 -7.84 -3.56
N ARG A 9 0.92 -6.55 -3.29
CA ARG A 9 -0.41 -5.95 -3.14
C ARG A 9 -0.56 -4.77 -4.09
N ILE A 10 -1.65 -4.77 -4.85
CA ILE A 10 -1.99 -3.66 -5.75
C ILE A 10 -2.57 -2.53 -4.90
N GLY A 11 -2.05 -1.31 -5.08
CA GLY A 11 -2.45 -0.17 -4.27
C GLY A 11 -1.97 1.17 -4.80
N LYS A 12 -2.18 2.21 -4.00
CA LYS A 12 -1.78 3.59 -4.32
C LYS A 12 -0.52 3.97 -3.55
N GLY A 13 0.46 4.54 -4.25
CA GLY A 13 1.62 5.20 -3.63
C GLY A 13 1.26 6.57 -3.04
N PRO A 14 2.20 7.23 -2.35
CA PRO A 14 3.63 6.89 -2.28
C PRO A 14 4.01 5.89 -1.18
N SER A 15 3.12 5.58 -0.22
CA SER A 15 3.48 4.75 0.94
C SER A 15 2.42 3.72 1.30
N SER A 16 2.85 2.47 1.48
CA SER A 16 1.98 1.40 1.97
C SER A 16 1.46 1.69 3.38
N SER A 17 2.30 2.25 4.26
CA SER A 17 1.91 2.53 5.63
C SER A 17 1.14 3.85 5.77
N HIS A 18 1.48 4.88 5.00
CA HIS A 18 0.91 6.23 5.16
C HIS A 18 -0.17 6.57 4.13
N THR A 19 -0.31 5.79 3.06
CA THR A 19 -1.32 6.01 2.02
C THR A 19 -2.31 4.85 1.99
N MET A 20 -1.84 3.62 1.75
CA MET A 20 -2.74 2.46 1.64
C MET A 20 -3.45 2.14 2.97
N GLY A 21 -2.71 2.15 4.08
CA GLY A 21 -3.29 1.90 5.41
C GLY A 21 -4.44 2.85 5.76
N PRO A 22 -4.23 4.18 5.77
CA PRO A 22 -5.29 5.15 6.08
C PRO A 22 -6.48 5.09 5.12
N HIS A 23 -6.23 4.88 3.82
CA HIS A 23 -7.30 4.67 2.83
C HIS A 23 -8.12 3.41 3.15
N GLN A 24 -7.47 2.29 3.47
CA GLN A 24 -8.18 1.06 3.83
C GLN A 24 -8.94 1.20 5.15
N ALA A 25 -8.36 1.86 6.15
CA ALA A 25 -9.02 2.12 7.43
C ALA A 25 -10.27 2.99 7.25
N SER A 26 -10.21 3.99 6.36
CA SER A 26 -11.37 4.81 5.99
C SER A 26 -12.48 3.97 5.35
N LYS A 27 -12.13 3.04 4.45
CA LYS A 27 -13.11 2.13 3.84
C LYS A 27 -13.77 1.21 4.86
N VAL A 28 -12.96 0.62 5.74
CA VAL A 28 -13.46 -0.26 6.81
C VAL A 28 -14.40 0.50 7.74
N TYR A 29 -14.06 1.73 8.10
CA TYR A 29 -14.91 2.56 8.93
C TYR A 29 -16.27 2.85 8.28
N LEU A 30 -16.29 3.30 7.02
CA LEU A 30 -17.53 3.57 6.29
C LEU A 30 -18.41 2.32 6.13
N ALA A 31 -17.81 1.15 5.91
CA ALA A 31 -18.56 -0.09 5.77
C ALA A 31 -19.38 -0.45 7.02
N HIS A 32 -18.99 0.08 8.19
CA HIS A 32 -19.68 -0.15 9.47
C HIS A 32 -20.55 1.03 9.93
N HIS A 33 -20.50 2.17 9.24
CA HIS A 33 -21.19 3.40 9.63
C HIS A 33 -21.85 4.05 8.41
N SER A 34 -22.90 3.41 7.88
CA SER A 34 -23.62 3.87 6.69
C SER A 34 -24.47 5.12 6.92
N ASP A 35 -24.71 5.49 8.18
CA ASP A 35 -25.45 6.66 8.64
C ASP A 35 -24.58 7.89 8.92
N ALA A 36 -23.26 7.77 8.75
CA ALA A 36 -22.34 8.88 9.00
C ALA A 36 -22.41 9.95 7.91
N HIS A 37 -22.43 11.22 8.31
CA HIS A 37 -22.48 12.37 7.39
C HIS A 37 -21.37 13.41 7.59
N ARG A 38 -20.56 13.28 8.65
CA ARG A 38 -19.41 14.15 8.92
C ARG A 38 -18.39 13.39 9.75
N PHE A 39 -17.10 13.59 9.44
CA PHE A 39 -16.01 12.80 10.03
C PHE A 39 -14.97 13.70 10.69
N HIS A 40 -14.50 13.27 11.86
CA HIS A 40 -13.31 13.81 12.49
C HIS A 40 -12.25 12.71 12.53
N VAL A 41 -11.08 13.01 11.96
CA VAL A 41 -9.97 12.07 11.83
C VAL A 41 -8.77 12.61 12.56
N LYS A 42 -8.25 11.85 13.52
CA LYS A 42 -7.01 12.20 14.22
C LYS A 42 -5.89 11.31 13.73
N LEU A 43 -4.79 11.92 13.33
CA LEU A 43 -3.57 11.22 12.96
C LEU A 43 -2.56 11.36 14.09
N TYR A 44 -1.89 10.27 14.44
CA TYR A 44 -0.97 10.22 15.59
C TYR A 44 0.46 9.90 15.16
N GLY A 45 1.41 10.27 16.02
CA GLY A 45 2.81 9.84 15.96
C GLY A 45 3.45 10.04 14.59
N SER A 46 4.08 8.97 14.09
CA SER A 46 4.80 8.98 12.80
C SER A 46 3.87 9.23 11.61
N LEU A 47 2.62 8.73 11.69
CA LEU A 47 1.61 8.92 10.65
C LEU A 47 1.26 10.41 10.50
N ALA A 48 1.09 11.12 11.61
CA ALA A 48 0.88 12.56 11.56
C ALA A 48 2.13 13.35 11.18
N ALA A 49 3.31 12.94 11.67
CA ALA A 49 4.54 13.67 11.45
C ALA A 49 4.94 13.75 9.96
N THR A 50 4.69 12.69 9.20
CA THR A 50 5.09 12.61 7.78
C THR A 50 3.92 12.47 6.81
N GLY A 51 2.69 12.36 7.29
CA GLY A 51 1.55 12.01 6.46
C GLY A 51 1.23 13.01 5.36
N LYS A 52 1.45 14.32 5.57
CA LYS A 52 1.30 15.33 4.50
C LYS A 52 2.22 15.05 3.29
N GLY A 53 3.47 14.67 3.55
CA GLY A 53 4.43 14.30 2.49
C GLY A 53 4.07 12.99 1.80
N HIS A 54 3.36 12.10 2.50
CA HIS A 54 2.87 10.83 1.98
C HIS A 54 1.43 10.87 1.46
N LEU A 55 0.83 12.08 1.37
CA LEU A 55 -0.54 12.29 0.90
C LEU A 55 -1.59 11.50 1.70
N THR A 56 -1.36 11.34 3.01
CA THR A 56 -2.28 10.63 3.91
C THR A 56 -3.66 11.27 3.97
N ASP A 57 -3.71 12.60 4.01
CA ASP A 57 -4.95 13.38 3.93
C ASP A 57 -5.70 13.15 2.64
N VAL A 58 -4.99 13.15 1.50
CA VAL A 58 -5.60 12.84 0.20
C VAL A 58 -6.17 11.42 0.21
N ALA A 59 -5.43 10.46 0.76
CA ALA A 59 -5.86 9.06 0.84
C ALA A 59 -7.12 8.86 1.70
N ILE A 60 -7.27 9.63 2.78
CA ILE A 60 -8.45 9.61 3.65
C ILE A 60 -9.63 10.29 2.95
N ASN A 61 -9.42 11.47 2.37
CA ASN A 61 -10.45 12.25 1.69
C ASN A 61 -11.00 11.54 0.44
N ASP A 62 -10.16 10.82 -0.31
CA ASP A 62 -10.57 10.00 -1.46
C ASP A 62 -11.68 8.99 -1.11
N VAL A 63 -11.79 8.64 0.18
CA VAL A 63 -12.82 7.73 0.69
C VAL A 63 -13.92 8.50 1.42
N LEU A 64 -13.58 9.23 2.49
CA LEU A 64 -14.58 9.80 3.40
C LEU A 64 -15.32 11.01 2.82
N SER A 65 -14.65 11.82 1.98
CA SER A 65 -15.27 13.02 1.40
C SER A 65 -16.38 12.71 0.38
N SER A 66 -16.47 11.46 -0.08
CA SER A 66 -17.58 11.00 -0.91
C SER A 66 -18.91 10.92 -0.13
N VAL A 67 -18.82 10.81 1.19
CA VAL A 67 -19.98 10.68 2.09
C VAL A 67 -20.26 11.99 2.83
N GLY A 68 -19.22 12.72 3.25
CA GLY A 68 -19.40 13.96 4.00
C GLY A 68 -18.10 14.71 4.31
N PRO A 69 -18.19 15.92 4.87
CA PRO A 69 -17.04 16.71 5.27
C PRO A 69 -16.12 15.97 6.25
N VAL A 70 -14.82 16.15 6.07
CA VAL A 70 -13.76 15.51 6.86
C VAL A 70 -12.89 16.58 7.49
N GLU A 71 -12.79 16.57 8.80
CA GLU A 71 -11.81 17.35 9.55
C GLU A 71 -10.64 16.45 9.95
N ILE A 72 -9.41 16.85 9.62
CA ILE A 72 -8.20 16.08 9.93
C ILE A 72 -7.34 16.84 10.94
N GLU A 73 -7.21 16.28 12.14
CA GLU A 73 -6.34 16.73 13.20
C GLU A 73 -4.98 16.00 13.15
N TRP A 74 -3.88 16.75 13.23
CA TRP A 74 -2.52 16.22 13.14
C TRP A 74 -1.83 16.28 14.51
N LEU A 75 -1.60 15.12 15.12
CA LEU A 75 -1.01 14.98 16.46
C LEU A 75 0.35 14.28 16.42
N PRO A 76 1.40 14.88 15.82
CA PRO A 76 2.70 14.23 15.60
C PRO A 76 3.48 13.92 16.88
N LYS A 77 3.09 14.53 18.01
CA LYS A 77 3.73 14.33 19.32
C LYS A 77 2.97 13.34 20.21
N VAL A 78 1.80 12.88 19.79
CA VAL A 78 0.97 11.94 20.55
C VAL A 78 1.15 10.56 19.94
N PHE A 79 1.62 9.60 20.74
CA PHE A 79 1.82 8.22 20.31
C PHE A 79 0.88 7.31 21.06
N LEU A 80 0.17 6.46 20.33
CA LEU A 80 -0.65 5.42 20.95
C LEU A 80 0.22 4.19 21.25
N PRO A 81 -0.07 3.44 22.33
CA PRO A 81 0.82 2.37 22.81
C PRO A 81 1.05 1.23 21.81
N ALA A 82 0.07 0.94 20.95
CA ALA A 82 0.08 -0.29 20.18
C ALA A 82 0.91 -0.23 18.88
N HIS A 83 1.06 0.95 18.27
CA HIS A 83 1.89 1.16 17.08
C HIS A 83 2.07 2.68 16.79
N PRO A 84 3.25 3.14 16.31
CA PRO A 84 3.51 4.57 16.04
C PRO A 84 2.71 5.17 14.88
N ASN A 85 2.24 4.34 13.94
CA ASN A 85 1.34 4.77 12.88
C ASN A 85 -0.10 4.46 13.29
N ALA A 86 -0.76 5.43 13.93
CA ALA A 86 -2.13 5.29 14.38
C ALA A 86 -3.01 6.41 13.84
N MET A 87 -4.29 6.10 13.66
CA MET A 87 -5.34 7.00 13.22
C MET A 87 -6.61 6.67 13.98
N SER A 88 -7.39 7.67 14.40
CA SER A 88 -8.77 7.47 14.83
C SER A 88 -9.74 8.15 13.88
N ILE A 89 -10.92 7.57 13.71
CA ILE A 89 -12.02 8.13 12.92
C ILE A 89 -13.26 8.14 13.81
N ALA A 90 -13.94 9.28 13.89
CA ALA A 90 -15.19 9.45 14.61
C ALA A 90 -16.24 10.13 13.73
N ILE A 91 -17.52 9.89 14.02
CA ILE A 91 -18.64 10.63 13.41
C ILE A 91 -18.85 11.91 14.21
N VAL A 92 -19.04 13.03 13.52
CA VAL A 92 -19.35 14.31 14.15
C VAL A 92 -20.85 14.58 14.05
N GLU A 93 -21.51 14.61 15.20
CA GLU A 93 -22.93 14.93 15.35
C GLU A 93 -23.22 16.41 15.12
N ASP A 94 -24.47 16.79 14.89
CA ASP A 94 -24.88 18.17 14.58
C ASP A 94 -24.47 19.18 15.66
N ASP A 95 -24.43 18.75 16.92
CA ASP A 95 -24.01 19.56 18.07
C ASP A 95 -22.49 19.73 18.20
N GLY A 96 -21.72 19.08 17.32
CA GLY A 96 -20.25 19.10 17.30
C GLY A 96 -19.59 18.03 18.18
N THR A 97 -20.36 17.19 18.85
CA THR A 97 -19.81 16.05 19.60
C THR A 97 -19.35 14.93 18.65
N CYS A 98 -18.36 14.15 19.09
CA CYS A 98 -17.87 12.99 18.35
C CYS A 98 -18.44 11.71 18.96
N ARG A 99 -18.98 10.80 18.13
CA ARG A 99 -19.38 9.44 18.54
C ARG A 99 -18.62 8.37 17.77
N ASP A 100 -18.70 7.14 18.27
CA ASP A 100 -18.20 5.92 17.63
C ASP A 100 -16.77 6.06 17.08
N GLU A 101 -15.87 6.57 17.93
CA GLU A 101 -14.45 6.72 17.59
C GLU A 101 -13.78 5.34 17.51
N TRP A 102 -13.29 5.00 16.31
CA TRP A 102 -12.54 3.78 16.05
C TRP A 102 -11.06 4.07 15.83
N THR A 103 -10.20 3.21 16.38
CA THR A 103 -8.74 3.34 16.29
C THR A 103 -8.18 2.30 15.35
N PHE A 104 -7.37 2.76 14.40
CA PHE A 104 -6.69 1.97 13.39
C PHE A 104 -5.19 2.14 13.48
N TYR A 105 -4.47 1.05 13.26
CA TYR A 105 -3.01 1.02 13.18
C TYR A 105 -2.56 0.50 11.83
N SER A 106 -1.65 1.24 11.20
CA SER A 106 -1.03 0.83 9.95
C SER A 106 0.30 0.14 10.22
N ILE A 107 0.29 -1.20 10.19
CA ILE A 107 1.37 -2.07 10.72
C ILE A 107 2.43 -2.45 9.65
N GLY A 108 2.33 -1.89 8.44
CA GLY A 108 3.27 -2.11 7.35
C GLY A 108 2.72 -2.99 6.23
N GLY A 109 3.32 -2.89 5.03
CA GLY A 109 2.85 -3.61 3.83
C GLY A 109 1.44 -3.23 3.35
N GLY A 110 0.82 -2.18 3.90
CA GLY A 110 -0.58 -1.81 3.64
C GLY A 110 -1.59 -2.56 4.51
N ALA A 111 -1.16 -3.40 5.44
CA ALA A 111 -2.05 -4.05 6.41
C ALA A 111 -2.47 -3.07 7.51
N ILE A 112 -3.72 -3.22 7.96
CA ILE A 112 -4.27 -2.44 9.07
C ILE A 112 -4.78 -3.36 10.18
N ARG A 113 -4.72 -2.86 11.41
CA ARG A 113 -5.37 -3.47 12.58
C ARG A 113 -6.34 -2.44 13.17
N CYS A 114 -7.56 -2.85 13.44
CA CYS A 114 -8.57 -2.03 14.12
C CYS A 114 -8.72 -2.54 15.57
N GLU A 115 -8.88 -1.64 16.55
CA GLU A 115 -9.10 -2.05 17.95
C GLU A 115 -10.52 -2.58 18.18
N GLN A 116 -11.49 -2.07 17.42
CA GLN A 116 -12.91 -2.37 17.55
C GLN A 116 -13.31 -3.66 16.81
N LEU A 117 -12.45 -4.16 15.93
CA LEU A 117 -12.68 -5.41 15.20
C LEU A 117 -11.66 -6.47 15.63
N PRO A 118 -12.06 -7.76 15.63
CA PRO A 118 -11.09 -8.83 15.83
C PRO A 118 -10.02 -8.78 14.74
N SER A 119 -8.78 -9.04 15.11
CA SER A 119 -7.68 -9.14 14.16
C SER A 119 -7.96 -10.29 13.19
N VAL A 120 -8.09 -9.98 11.90
CA VAL A 120 -8.16 -10.99 10.85
C VAL A 120 -6.72 -11.35 10.48
N GLU A 121 -6.16 -12.33 11.18
CA GLU A 121 -4.88 -12.92 10.75
C GLU A 121 -5.12 -13.84 9.56
N THR A 122 -4.48 -13.51 8.43
CA THR A 122 -4.38 -14.43 7.29
C THR A 122 -3.60 -15.69 7.72
N PRO A 123 -4.11 -16.89 7.44
CA PRO A 123 -3.45 -18.12 7.85
C PRO A 123 -2.08 -18.29 7.19
N ASP A 124 -1.17 -18.97 7.89
CA ASP A 124 0.03 -19.51 7.27
C ASP A 124 -0.36 -20.72 6.41
N ILE A 125 -0.20 -20.59 5.09
CA ILE A 125 -0.57 -21.63 4.13
C ILE A 125 0.62 -22.48 3.69
N TYR A 126 1.84 -21.91 3.74
CA TYR A 126 3.04 -22.65 3.37
C TYR A 126 3.56 -23.50 4.54
N PRO A 127 3.60 -24.84 4.40
CA PRO A 127 4.05 -25.74 5.45
C PRO A 127 5.58 -25.72 5.66
N LEU A 128 6.35 -25.50 4.59
CA LEU A 128 7.81 -25.42 4.65
C LEU A 128 8.23 -24.03 5.11
N ASN A 129 9.16 -23.98 6.07
CA ASN A 129 9.57 -22.71 6.70
C ASN A 129 11.05 -22.38 6.47
N THR A 130 11.79 -23.26 5.80
CA THR A 130 13.21 -23.05 5.49
C THR A 130 13.52 -23.27 4.01
N MET A 131 14.56 -22.59 3.52
CA MET A 131 15.04 -22.78 2.16
C MET A 131 15.53 -24.21 1.92
N THR A 132 16.12 -24.85 2.92
CA THR A 132 16.60 -26.23 2.85
C THR A 132 15.45 -27.22 2.61
N GLU A 133 14.37 -27.10 3.37
CA GLU A 133 13.17 -27.94 3.20
C GLU A 133 12.54 -27.76 1.82
N LEU A 134 12.47 -26.51 1.33
CA LEU A 134 11.95 -26.20 -0.01
C LEU A 134 12.82 -26.82 -1.10
N LEU A 135 14.14 -26.70 -1.00
CA LEU A 135 15.10 -27.32 -1.92
C LEU A 135 14.95 -28.84 -1.95
N GLU A 136 14.86 -29.48 -0.79
CA GLU A 136 14.64 -30.92 -0.68
C GLU A 136 13.29 -31.34 -1.27
N TRP A 137 12.24 -30.54 -1.10
CA TRP A 137 10.95 -30.78 -1.74
C TRP A 137 11.05 -30.67 -3.26
N CYS A 138 11.67 -29.60 -3.79
CA CYS A 138 11.87 -29.41 -5.23
C CYS A 138 12.65 -30.56 -5.85
N ASN A 139 13.76 -30.97 -5.23
CA ASN A 139 14.60 -32.07 -5.71
C ASN A 139 13.87 -33.42 -5.68
N ARG A 140 13.05 -33.68 -4.65
CA ARG A 140 12.27 -34.93 -4.55
C ARG A 140 11.14 -35.00 -5.57
N ASN A 141 10.49 -33.88 -5.86
CA ASN A 141 9.32 -33.84 -6.74
C ASN A 141 9.66 -33.50 -8.20
N GLY A 142 10.91 -33.12 -8.49
CA GLY A 142 11.32 -32.66 -9.83
C GLY A 142 10.64 -31.35 -10.24
N LYS A 143 10.25 -30.52 -9.27
CA LYS A 143 9.50 -29.28 -9.46
C LYS A 143 10.34 -28.05 -9.10
N ALA A 144 10.09 -26.93 -9.78
CA ALA A 144 10.66 -25.63 -9.51
C ALA A 144 9.95 -24.92 -8.32
N TYR A 145 10.52 -23.79 -7.88
CA TYR A 145 9.96 -23.03 -6.75
C TYR A 145 8.58 -22.44 -7.06
N TRP A 146 8.34 -21.97 -8.29
CA TRP A 146 7.05 -21.40 -8.66
C TRP A 146 5.96 -22.48 -8.71
N GLU A 147 6.30 -23.71 -9.10
CA GLU A 147 5.36 -24.84 -9.08
C GLU A 147 4.98 -25.21 -7.63
N TYR A 148 5.87 -24.99 -6.66
CA TYR A 148 5.51 -25.13 -5.24
C TYR A 148 4.52 -24.04 -4.79
N VAL A 149 4.64 -22.81 -5.31
CA VAL A 149 3.66 -21.74 -5.06
C VAL A 149 2.30 -22.15 -5.62
N GLU A 150 2.23 -22.64 -6.85
CA GLU A 150 0.99 -23.12 -7.47
C GLU A 150 0.36 -24.33 -6.76
N GLU A 151 1.18 -25.21 -6.16
CA GLU A 151 0.69 -26.38 -5.43
C GLU A 151 0.01 -26.00 -4.10
N ILE A 152 0.48 -24.93 -3.45
CA ILE A 152 0.06 -24.53 -2.11
C ILE A 152 -1.02 -23.44 -2.14
N GLU A 153 -0.90 -22.48 -3.05
CA GLU A 153 -1.87 -21.40 -3.20
C GLU A 153 -3.16 -21.89 -3.85
N ASP A 154 -4.21 -21.08 -3.77
CA ASP A 154 -5.46 -21.37 -4.49
C ASP A 154 -5.28 -21.33 -6.02
N SER A 155 -6.23 -21.95 -6.74
CA SER A 155 -6.20 -21.99 -8.21
C SER A 155 -6.28 -20.61 -8.88
N ASP A 156 -6.62 -19.56 -8.13
CA ASP A 156 -6.73 -18.18 -8.62
C ASP A 156 -5.39 -17.42 -8.56
N ILE A 157 -4.35 -18.02 -7.96
CA ILE A 157 -3.05 -17.34 -7.79
C ILE A 157 -2.45 -16.83 -9.09
N ASN A 158 -2.58 -17.58 -10.19
CA ASN A 158 -2.04 -17.19 -11.48
C ASN A 158 -2.76 -15.99 -12.08
N ASN A 159 -4.09 -15.88 -11.91
CA ASN A 159 -4.85 -14.71 -12.34
C ASN A 159 -4.41 -13.49 -11.52
N TYR A 160 -4.27 -13.66 -10.20
CA TYR A 160 -3.80 -12.59 -9.33
C TYR A 160 -2.40 -12.08 -9.71
N LEU A 161 -1.47 -12.98 -9.98
CA LEU A 161 -0.11 -12.59 -10.41
C LEU A 161 -0.12 -11.93 -11.79
N ALA A 162 -1.05 -12.30 -12.68
CA ALA A 162 -1.26 -11.61 -13.94
C ALA A 162 -1.78 -10.17 -13.71
N ASP A 163 -2.76 -9.97 -12.82
CA ASP A 163 -3.26 -8.63 -12.46
C ASP A 163 -2.15 -7.75 -11.85
N VAL A 164 -1.29 -8.35 -11.02
CA VAL A 164 -0.11 -7.67 -10.45
C VAL A 164 0.85 -7.27 -11.56
N TRP A 165 1.12 -8.17 -12.51
CA TRP A 165 2.00 -7.92 -13.64
C TRP A 165 1.47 -6.79 -14.53
N GLU A 166 0.20 -6.81 -14.90
CA GLU A 166 -0.46 -5.73 -15.66
C GLU A 166 -0.38 -4.40 -14.91
N SER A 167 -0.62 -4.42 -13.60
CA SER A 167 -0.51 -3.23 -12.76
C SER A 167 0.91 -2.63 -12.73
N MET A 168 1.94 -3.49 -12.68
CA MET A 168 3.34 -3.07 -12.75
C MET A 168 3.67 -2.45 -14.12
N GLN A 169 3.26 -3.11 -15.21
CA GLN A 169 3.47 -2.60 -16.57
C GLN A 169 2.80 -1.23 -16.76
N ALA A 170 1.52 -1.12 -16.39
CA ALA A 170 0.79 0.14 -16.48
C ALA A 170 1.43 1.24 -15.60
N SER A 171 2.04 0.88 -14.47
CA SER A 171 2.78 1.85 -13.65
C SER A 171 4.04 2.35 -14.33
N ILE A 172 4.80 1.46 -14.98
CA ILE A 172 5.98 1.81 -15.76
C ILE A 172 5.57 2.74 -16.92
N GLU A 173 4.55 2.37 -17.71
CA GLU A 173 4.07 3.19 -18.83
C GLU A 173 3.69 4.61 -18.38
N ARG A 174 2.85 4.72 -17.35
CA ARG A 174 2.50 6.04 -16.77
C ARG A 174 3.71 6.83 -16.31
N GLY A 175 4.73 6.16 -15.77
CA GLY A 175 5.96 6.79 -15.30
C GLY A 175 6.88 7.27 -16.42
N LEU A 176 6.95 6.51 -17.51
CA LEU A 176 7.72 6.85 -18.70
C LEU A 176 7.08 8.02 -19.46
N ASP A 177 5.76 8.11 -19.49
CA ASP A 177 5.02 9.17 -20.19
C ASP A 177 4.91 10.48 -19.39
N ARG A 178 5.16 10.43 -18.08
CA ARG A 178 4.93 11.57 -17.18
C ARG A 178 6.19 12.36 -16.89
N GLU A 179 6.26 13.55 -17.46
CA GLU A 179 7.27 14.55 -17.15
C GLU A 179 6.85 15.47 -15.98
N GLY A 180 7.76 16.39 -15.61
CA GLY A 180 7.52 17.41 -14.59
C GLY A 180 8.26 17.15 -13.28
N VAL A 181 7.72 17.71 -12.19
CA VAL A 181 8.33 17.73 -10.85
C VAL A 181 7.51 16.87 -9.90
N LEU A 182 8.19 16.11 -9.04
CA LEU A 182 7.55 15.34 -7.97
C LEU A 182 6.89 16.29 -6.96
N PRO A 183 5.72 15.94 -6.41
CA PRO A 183 5.09 16.72 -5.36
C PRO A 183 5.98 16.75 -4.11
N GLY A 184 5.86 17.82 -3.32
CA GLY A 184 6.63 18.03 -2.10
C GLY A 184 7.67 19.16 -2.20
N PRO A 185 8.37 19.45 -1.10
CA PRO A 185 9.19 20.66 -0.97
C PRO A 185 10.55 20.58 -1.68
N LEU A 186 10.96 19.38 -2.11
CA LEU A 186 12.29 19.16 -2.70
C LEU A 186 12.35 19.49 -4.20
N HIS A 187 11.20 19.73 -4.84
CA HIS A 187 11.09 20.10 -6.25
C HIS A 187 11.93 19.20 -7.19
N LEU A 188 11.96 17.89 -6.93
CA LEU A 188 12.76 16.93 -7.69
C LEU A 188 12.13 16.66 -9.07
N ARG A 189 12.91 16.82 -10.14
CA ARG A 189 12.47 16.53 -11.51
C ARG A 189 12.34 15.01 -11.72
N ARG A 190 11.26 14.59 -12.39
CA ARG A 190 11.09 13.23 -12.90
C ARG A 190 12.12 12.94 -13.99
N LYS A 191 12.76 11.76 -13.93
CA LYS A 191 13.87 11.40 -14.82
C LYS A 191 13.57 10.20 -15.74
N ALA A 192 12.56 9.40 -15.44
CA ALA A 192 12.25 8.16 -16.14
C ALA A 192 12.20 8.33 -17.67
N ALA A 193 11.35 9.22 -18.19
CA ALA A 193 11.24 9.55 -19.61
C ALA A 193 12.60 9.85 -20.27
N SER A 194 13.39 10.74 -19.65
CA SER A 194 14.69 11.14 -20.20
C SER A 194 15.72 10.00 -20.22
N TYR A 195 15.66 9.09 -19.24
CA TYR A 195 16.53 7.92 -19.21
C TYR A 195 16.10 6.87 -20.22
N PHE A 196 14.78 6.72 -20.44
CA PHE A 196 14.23 5.81 -21.43
C PHE A 196 14.66 6.20 -22.84
N ILE A 197 14.44 7.46 -23.25
CA ILE A 197 14.86 7.98 -24.57
C ILE A 197 16.37 7.79 -24.79
N ARG A 198 17.18 8.05 -23.76
CA ARG A 198 18.64 7.83 -23.82
C ARG A 198 19.00 6.35 -23.98
N ALA A 199 18.31 5.47 -23.26
CA ALA A 199 18.55 4.03 -23.33
C ALA A 199 18.22 3.47 -24.72
N GLU A 200 17.15 3.94 -25.36
CA GLU A 200 16.79 3.55 -26.72
C GLU A 200 17.84 3.91 -27.77
N GLY A 201 18.62 4.98 -27.53
CA GLY A 201 19.74 5.37 -28.39
C GLY A 201 21.02 4.53 -28.24
N TYR A 202 21.09 3.62 -27.26
CA TYR A 202 22.27 2.79 -27.02
C TYR A 202 22.26 1.46 -27.79
N LYS A 203 23.46 0.90 -28.03
CA LYS A 203 23.64 -0.48 -28.52
C LYS A 203 23.48 -1.50 -27.37
N ASP A 204 23.14 -2.74 -27.74
CA ASP A 204 22.57 -3.82 -26.90
C ASP A 204 22.90 -3.78 -25.39
N VAL A 205 24.16 -3.95 -24.98
CA VAL A 205 24.49 -4.08 -23.54
C VAL A 205 24.19 -2.81 -22.74
N LEU A 206 24.42 -1.63 -23.32
CA LEU A 206 24.15 -0.35 -22.66
C LEU A 206 22.66 -0.02 -22.66
N ARG A 207 21.92 -0.49 -23.68
CA ARG A 207 20.46 -0.35 -23.75
C ARG A 207 19.77 -1.05 -22.59
N THR A 208 20.10 -2.32 -22.35
CA THR A 208 19.48 -3.10 -21.25
C THR A 208 19.68 -2.43 -19.89
N ARG A 209 20.90 -1.95 -19.60
CA ARG A 209 21.17 -1.23 -18.34
C ARG A 209 20.39 0.07 -18.25
N GLY A 210 20.34 0.84 -19.33
CA GLY A 210 19.58 2.09 -19.39
C GLY A 210 18.09 1.88 -19.16
N LEU A 211 17.51 0.83 -19.76
CA LEU A 211 16.10 0.46 -19.59
C LEU A 211 15.78 0.07 -18.14
N ILE A 212 16.65 -0.70 -17.48
CA ILE A 212 16.45 -1.03 -16.05
C ILE A 212 16.35 0.24 -15.20
N PHE A 213 17.25 1.22 -15.41
CA PHE A 213 17.18 2.50 -14.68
C PHE A 213 15.90 3.28 -15.02
N ALA A 214 15.50 3.30 -16.29
CA ALA A 214 14.31 3.99 -16.73
C ALA A 214 13.05 3.41 -16.07
N TYR A 215 12.90 2.08 -16.10
CA TYR A 215 11.75 1.38 -15.52
C TYR A 215 11.72 1.51 -13.99
N ALA A 216 12.87 1.40 -13.32
CA ALA A 216 12.95 1.58 -11.87
C ALA A 216 12.59 3.00 -11.42
N LEU A 217 12.85 4.02 -12.24
CA LEU A 217 12.48 5.42 -11.96
C LEU A 217 11.05 5.75 -12.38
N ALA A 218 10.41 4.91 -13.21
CA ALA A 218 9.07 5.12 -13.74
C ALA A 218 8.00 4.78 -12.71
N VAL A 219 8.19 3.69 -11.96
CA VAL A 219 7.31 3.26 -10.86
C VAL A 219 7.35 4.27 -9.72
#